data_AF-A0A4Y7JXF4-F1
#
_entry.id   AF-A0A4Y7JXF4-F1
#
_cell.length_a   1.000
_cell.length_b   1.000
_cell.length_c   1.000
_cell.angle_alpha   90.00
_cell.angle_beta   90.00
_cell.angle_gamma   90.00
#
_symmetry.space_group_name_H-M   'P 1'
#
loop_
_entity.id
_entity.type
_entity.pdbx_description
1 polymer ?
#
loop_
_entity_poly.entity_id
_entity_poly.type
_entity_poly.pdbx_seq_one_letter_code
_entity_poly.pdbx_strand_id
1 'polypeptide(L)'
;MISIGPFHRGAGSLAAMEDHKLRYAHALLSRTTPIGMSKLEECVAYMARIEDEARKCYSEPIELSSEEFVEMMVIDGLFMIELFRKSAGEVKIERDDPIFGNIWGLSSLVRDLVLLENQLPMVVLDCWFNVPALKEELLGVSINILSLKFFDPLMPRGEDVGVLRKEGIMTNYLGDDEDVAGLFNKLCCEVT
;
A
#
# COMPACT_ATOMS: atom_id res chain seq x y z
N MET A 1 13.87 -3.75 -5.07
CA MET A 1 12.63 -3.49 -5.79
C MET A 1 11.53 -4.26 -5.09
N ILE A 2 10.39 -3.66 -4.84
CA ILE A 2 9.19 -4.37 -4.38
C ILE A 2 8.24 -4.58 -5.57
N SER A 3 7.56 -5.72 -5.59
CA SER A 3 6.36 -5.92 -6.40
C SER A 3 5.17 -5.91 -5.46
N ILE A 4 4.20 -5.06 -5.77
CA ILE A 4 2.89 -5.06 -5.13
C ILE A 4 1.86 -5.29 -6.23
N GLY A 5 0.99 -6.27 -6.04
CA GLY A 5 0.03 -6.68 -7.06
C GLY A 5 0.67 -7.47 -8.21
N PRO A 6 -0.07 -7.63 -9.32
CA PRO A 6 0.21 -8.68 -10.31
C PRO A 6 1.39 -8.39 -11.25
N PHE A 7 1.72 -7.13 -11.53
CA PHE A 7 2.50 -6.78 -12.72
C PHE A 7 4.02 -7.02 -12.63
N HIS A 8 4.54 -7.51 -11.50
CA HIS A 8 5.96 -7.88 -11.34
C HIS A 8 6.18 -9.16 -10.54
N ARG A 9 5.15 -10.01 -10.38
CA ARG A 9 5.25 -11.24 -9.59
C ARG A 9 6.34 -12.16 -10.14
N GLY A 10 7.29 -12.53 -9.27
CA GLY A 10 8.30 -13.55 -9.58
C GLY A 10 9.50 -13.08 -10.41
N ALA A 11 9.68 -11.78 -10.66
CA ALA A 11 10.94 -11.28 -11.20
C ALA A 11 12.08 -11.59 -10.20
N GLY A 12 13.06 -12.40 -10.61
CA GLY A 12 14.01 -13.10 -9.73
C GLY A 12 14.85 -12.27 -8.74
N SER A 13 14.76 -10.94 -8.76
CA SER A 13 15.37 -10.02 -7.79
C SER A 13 14.49 -9.68 -6.58
N LEU A 14 13.29 -10.26 -6.45
CA LEU A 14 12.26 -9.82 -5.50
C LEU A 14 12.08 -10.69 -4.24
N ALA A 15 12.74 -11.86 -4.15
CA ALA A 15 12.50 -12.82 -3.07
C ALA A 15 12.73 -12.27 -1.65
N ALA A 16 13.75 -11.44 -1.45
CA ALA A 16 14.02 -10.82 -0.14
C ALA A 16 12.89 -9.88 0.31
N MET A 17 12.18 -9.26 -0.64
CA MET A 17 11.06 -8.38 -0.33
C MET A 17 9.79 -9.17 0.01
N GLU A 18 9.59 -10.32 -0.64
CA GLU A 18 8.50 -11.25 -0.27
C GLU A 18 8.61 -11.68 1.20
N ASP A 19 9.82 -11.99 1.68
CA ASP A 19 10.05 -12.31 3.09
C ASP A 19 9.68 -11.15 4.04
N HIS A 20 9.94 -9.90 3.63
CA HIS A 20 9.55 -8.72 4.40
C HIS A 20 8.03 -8.51 4.41
N LYS A 21 7.36 -8.73 3.28
CA LYS A 21 5.89 -8.68 3.21
C LYS A 21 5.24 -9.73 4.11
N LEU A 22 5.72 -10.96 4.06
CA LEU A 22 5.28 -12.05 4.94
C LEU A 22 5.52 -11.72 6.42
N ARG A 23 6.69 -11.16 6.76
CA ARG A 23 6.99 -10.72 8.14
C ARG A 23 5.98 -9.70 8.66
N TYR A 24 5.60 -8.73 7.84
CA TYR A 24 4.62 -7.70 8.19
C TYR A 24 3.20 -8.26 8.30
N ALA A 25 2.77 -9.07 7.33
CA ALA A 25 1.47 -9.74 7.37
C ALA A 25 1.34 -10.62 8.62
N HIS A 26 2.39 -11.39 8.94
CA HIS A 26 2.44 -12.19 10.17
C HIS A 26 2.42 -11.33 11.42
N ALA A 27 3.17 -10.22 11.47
CA ALA A 27 3.15 -9.30 12.61
C ALA A 27 1.74 -8.79 12.90
N LEU A 28 1.02 -8.34 11.86
CA LEU A 28 -0.37 -7.90 11.97
C LEU A 28 -1.29 -9.02 12.49
N LEU A 29 -1.26 -10.19 11.84
CA LEU A 29 -2.09 -11.33 12.21
C LEU A 29 -1.77 -11.86 13.61
N SER A 30 -0.52 -11.75 14.08
CA SER A 30 -0.13 -12.24 15.41
C SER A 30 -0.77 -11.46 16.55
N ARG A 31 -1.12 -10.19 16.34
CA ARG A 31 -1.70 -9.31 17.37
C ARG A 31 -3.21 -9.43 17.53
N THR A 32 -3.89 -10.07 16.57
CA THR A 32 -5.35 -10.18 16.63
C THR A 32 -5.82 -11.30 17.54
N THR A 33 -7.09 -11.31 17.95
CA THR A 33 -7.67 -12.36 18.79
C THR A 33 -8.12 -13.56 17.91
N PRO A 34 -7.85 -14.83 18.29
CA PRO A 34 -8.36 -15.97 17.53
C PRO A 34 -9.85 -16.18 17.82
N ILE A 35 -10.69 -16.27 16.78
CA ILE A 35 -12.09 -16.71 16.90
C ILE A 35 -12.39 -17.71 15.76
N GLY A 36 -12.28 -19.01 16.03
CA GLY A 36 -12.69 -20.05 15.06
C GLY A 36 -11.63 -20.39 14.01
N MET A 37 -11.97 -20.24 12.72
CA MET A 37 -11.08 -20.49 11.56
C MET A 37 -9.72 -19.79 11.74
N SER A 38 -8.65 -20.28 11.11
CA SER A 38 -7.38 -19.55 11.21
C SER A 38 -7.53 -18.17 10.57
N LYS A 39 -6.94 -17.14 11.18
CA LYS A 39 -7.07 -15.74 10.76
C LYS A 39 -6.70 -15.54 9.27
N LEU A 40 -5.75 -16.34 8.79
CA LEU A 40 -5.33 -16.34 7.39
C LEU A 40 -6.41 -16.91 6.47
N GLU A 41 -7.04 -18.02 6.83
CA GLU A 41 -8.16 -18.60 6.07
C GLU A 41 -9.34 -17.62 5.99
N GLU A 42 -9.62 -16.84 7.04
CA GLU A 42 -10.62 -15.77 6.97
C GLU A 42 -10.22 -14.69 5.96
N CYS A 43 -8.98 -14.23 5.98
CA CYS A 43 -8.48 -13.24 5.02
C CYS A 43 -8.59 -13.77 3.57
N VAL A 44 -8.18 -15.02 3.34
CA VAL A 44 -8.31 -15.69 2.03
C VAL A 44 -9.77 -15.76 1.59
N ALA A 45 -10.67 -16.15 2.49
CA ALA A 45 -12.10 -16.25 2.17
C ALA A 45 -12.74 -14.90 1.82
N TYR A 46 -12.35 -13.81 2.50
CA TYR A 46 -12.83 -12.47 2.18
C TYR A 46 -12.25 -11.93 0.87
N MET A 47 -10.95 -12.14 0.64
CA MET A 47 -10.29 -11.74 -0.60
C MET A 47 -10.86 -12.49 -1.82
N ALA A 48 -11.10 -13.80 -1.69
CA ALA A 48 -11.72 -14.59 -2.75
C ALA A 48 -13.11 -14.09 -3.15
N ARG A 49 -13.88 -13.49 -2.22
CA ARG A 49 -15.21 -12.92 -2.52
C ARG A 49 -15.14 -11.65 -3.39
N ILE A 50 -14.06 -10.88 -3.27
CA ILE A 50 -13.88 -9.62 -4.01
C ILE A 50 -12.94 -9.78 -5.20
N GLU A 51 -12.46 -10.99 -5.50
CA GLU A 51 -11.47 -11.24 -6.56
C GLU A 51 -11.91 -10.66 -7.91
N ASP A 52 -13.14 -10.95 -8.34
CA ASP A 52 -13.68 -10.46 -9.62
C ASP A 52 -13.72 -8.93 -9.70
N GLU A 53 -13.97 -8.26 -8.57
CA GLU A 53 -13.98 -6.80 -8.49
C GLU A 53 -12.56 -6.24 -8.54
N ALA A 54 -11.64 -6.82 -7.75
CA ALA A 54 -10.24 -6.43 -7.73
C ALA A 54 -9.58 -6.61 -9.12
N ARG A 55 -9.87 -7.71 -9.83
CA ARG A 55 -9.34 -7.94 -11.19
C ARG A 55 -9.82 -6.90 -12.19
N LYS A 56 -11.06 -6.40 -12.06
CA LYS A 56 -11.63 -5.37 -12.95
C LYS A 56 -10.98 -3.99 -12.77
N CYS A 57 -10.26 -3.77 -11.68
CA CYS A 57 -9.53 -2.52 -11.47
C CYS A 57 -8.25 -2.43 -12.33
N TYR A 58 -7.82 -3.53 -12.95
CA TYR A 58 -6.66 -3.55 -13.83
C TYR A 58 -7.08 -3.41 -15.30
N SER A 59 -6.34 -2.60 -16.07
CA SER A 59 -6.62 -2.37 -17.49
C SER A 59 -6.28 -3.55 -18.37
N GLU A 60 -5.32 -4.38 -17.93
CA GLU A 60 -4.86 -5.57 -18.64
C GLU A 60 -5.35 -6.85 -17.96
N PRO A 61 -5.63 -7.92 -18.72
CA PRO A 61 -5.97 -9.22 -18.15
C PRO A 61 -4.86 -9.76 -17.24
N ILE A 62 -5.23 -10.18 -16.04
CA ILE A 62 -4.29 -10.80 -15.10
C ILE A 62 -4.25 -12.31 -15.33
N GLU A 63 -3.17 -12.82 -15.91
CA GLU A 63 -2.96 -14.24 -16.21
C GLU A 63 -2.49 -15.06 -14.99
N LEU A 64 -3.07 -14.80 -13.82
CA LEU A 64 -2.87 -15.60 -12.61
C LEU A 64 -4.08 -16.46 -12.33
N SER A 65 -3.88 -17.67 -11.82
CA SER A 65 -4.97 -18.47 -11.25
C SER A 65 -5.63 -17.73 -10.08
N SER A 66 -6.85 -18.14 -9.73
CA SER A 66 -7.56 -17.55 -8.58
C SER A 66 -6.78 -17.71 -7.29
N GLU A 67 -6.20 -18.90 -7.06
CA GLU A 67 -5.37 -19.17 -5.89
C GLU A 67 -4.16 -18.23 -5.81
N GLU A 68 -3.38 -18.12 -6.90
CA GLU A 68 -2.20 -17.25 -6.94
C GLU A 68 -2.58 -15.79 -6.73
N PHE A 69 -3.64 -15.31 -7.40
CA PHE A 69 -4.08 -13.93 -7.28
C PHE A 69 -4.55 -13.59 -5.87
N VAL A 70 -5.38 -14.44 -5.27
CA VAL A 70 -5.90 -14.24 -3.92
C VAL A 70 -4.77 -14.26 -2.89
N GLU A 71 -3.85 -15.22 -2.98
CA GLU A 71 -2.68 -15.28 -2.09
C GLU A 71 -1.85 -14.00 -2.16
N MET A 72 -1.59 -13.51 -3.38
CA MET A 72 -0.86 -12.26 -3.60
C MET A 72 -1.53 -11.09 -2.90
N MET A 73 -2.84 -10.94 -3.11
CA MET A 73 -3.61 -9.79 -2.64
C MET A 73 -3.70 -9.80 -1.11
N VAL A 74 -3.81 -10.98 -0.50
CA VAL A 74 -3.76 -11.14 0.96
C VAL A 74 -2.41 -10.67 1.49
N ILE A 75 -1.30 -11.18 0.95
CA ILE A 75 0.03 -10.83 1.46
C ILE A 75 0.33 -9.34 1.26
N ASP A 76 0.11 -8.83 0.06
CA ASP A 76 0.40 -7.45 -0.29
C ASP A 76 -0.53 -6.47 0.44
N GLY A 77 -1.81 -6.80 0.58
CA GLY A 77 -2.78 -5.98 1.29
C GLY A 77 -2.49 -5.86 2.79
N LEU A 78 -2.19 -6.97 3.46
CA LEU A 78 -1.81 -6.98 4.88
C LEU A 78 -0.47 -6.27 5.11
N PHE A 79 0.48 -6.45 4.19
CA PHE A 79 1.75 -5.71 4.21
C PHE A 79 1.52 -4.20 4.14
N MET A 80 0.70 -3.72 3.20
CA MET A 80 0.43 -2.28 3.02
C MET A 80 -0.23 -1.66 4.25
N ILE A 81 -1.21 -2.33 4.85
CA ILE A 81 -1.83 -1.86 6.10
C ILE A 81 -0.77 -1.72 7.20
N GLU A 82 0.00 -2.78 7.45
CA GLU A 82 0.99 -2.78 8.53
C GLU A 82 2.09 -1.73 8.32
N LEU A 83 2.53 -1.58 7.07
CA LEU A 83 3.51 -0.57 6.67
C LEU A 83 3.01 0.84 6.99
N PHE A 84 1.80 1.19 6.59
CA PHE A 84 1.26 2.52 6.85
C PHE A 84 1.02 2.79 8.34
N ARG A 85 0.55 1.78 9.09
CA ARG A 85 0.37 1.88 10.54
C ARG A 85 1.69 2.12 11.28
N LYS A 86 2.75 1.41 10.90
CA LYS A 86 4.11 1.62 11.41
C LYS A 86 4.62 3.03 11.08
N SER A 87 4.45 3.47 9.83
CA SER A 87 4.87 4.81 9.41
C SER A 87 4.15 5.93 10.17
N ALA A 88 2.86 5.75 10.46
CA ALA A 88 2.07 6.71 11.22
C ALA A 88 2.31 6.65 12.75
N GLY A 89 3.14 5.72 13.23
CA GLY A 89 3.41 5.51 14.64
C GLY A 89 2.27 4.85 15.43
N GLU A 90 1.28 4.27 14.75
CA GLU A 90 0.18 3.53 15.41
C GLU A 90 0.67 2.20 15.98
N VAL A 91 1.65 1.59 15.32
CA VAL A 91 2.27 0.34 15.74
C VAL A 91 3.76 0.56 15.92
N LYS A 92 4.33 -0.08 16.94
CA LYS A 92 5.76 -0.01 17.23
C LYS A 92 6.57 -0.66 16.12
N ILE A 93 7.57 0.06 15.62
CA ILE A 93 8.60 -0.46 14.71
C ILE A 93 9.60 -1.29 15.53
N GLU A 94 9.87 -2.53 15.10
CA GLU A 94 10.86 -3.40 15.73
C GLU A 94 12.29 -2.87 15.50
N ARG A 95 13.22 -3.18 16.42
CA ARG A 95 14.60 -2.66 16.35
C ARG A 95 15.37 -3.15 15.12
N ASP A 96 15.02 -4.34 14.62
CA ASP A 96 15.60 -5.01 13.48
C ASP A 96 14.67 -4.96 12.26
N ASP A 97 13.78 -3.96 12.20
CA ASP A 97 12.88 -3.78 11.07
C ASP A 97 13.69 -3.48 9.79
N PRO A 98 13.55 -4.29 8.73
CA PRO A 98 14.38 -4.17 7.54
C PRO A 98 14.07 -2.93 6.69
N ILE A 99 12.86 -2.37 6.82
CA ILE A 99 12.39 -1.22 6.04
C ILE A 99 12.70 0.07 6.80
N PHE A 100 12.29 0.16 8.07
CA PHE A 100 12.46 1.39 8.86
C PHE A 100 13.83 1.50 9.54
N GLY A 101 14.56 0.38 9.72
CA GLY A 101 15.93 0.38 10.22
C GLY A 101 16.97 0.88 9.21
N ASN A 102 16.58 1.05 7.93
CA ASN A 102 17.43 1.54 6.85
C ASN A 102 16.72 2.65 6.07
N ILE A 103 17.14 3.90 6.26
CA ILE A 103 16.51 5.07 5.62
C ILE A 103 16.50 4.98 4.08
N TRP A 104 17.54 4.36 3.48
CA TRP A 104 17.59 4.11 2.04
C TRP A 104 16.61 3.02 1.60
N GLY A 105 16.35 2.04 2.46
CA GLY A 105 15.33 1.01 2.26
C GLY A 105 13.92 1.62 2.16
N LEU A 106 13.58 2.52 3.09
CA LEU A 106 12.31 3.24 3.05
C LEU A 106 12.18 4.12 1.81
N SER A 107 13.19 4.92 1.46
CA SER A 107 13.13 5.76 0.26
C SER A 107 13.02 4.96 -1.05
N SER A 108 13.68 3.80 -1.15
CA SER A 108 13.51 2.91 -2.30
C SER A 108 12.10 2.33 -2.35
N LEU A 109 11.56 1.90 -1.21
CA LEU A 109 10.23 1.34 -1.11
C LEU A 109 9.17 2.35 -1.55
N VAL A 110 9.23 3.57 -1.02
CA VAL A 110 8.30 4.66 -1.34
C VAL A 110 8.30 4.96 -2.85
N ARG A 111 9.48 4.97 -3.49
CA ARG A 111 9.60 5.16 -4.95
C ARG A 111 8.90 4.06 -5.72
N ASP A 112 9.15 2.81 -5.34
CA ASP A 112 8.54 1.65 -6.00
C ASP A 112 7.02 1.66 -5.80
N LEU A 113 6.53 2.03 -4.62
CA LEU A 113 5.10 2.11 -4.30
C LEU A 113 4.36 3.21 -5.06
N VAL A 114 5.02 4.25 -5.58
CA VAL A 114 4.36 5.28 -6.41
C VAL A 114 4.19 4.85 -7.87
N LEU A 115 4.91 3.81 -8.31
CA LEU A 115 4.72 3.28 -9.65
C LEU A 115 3.29 2.73 -9.79
N LEU A 116 2.59 3.11 -10.87
CA LEU A 116 1.23 2.65 -11.15
C LEU A 116 1.13 1.12 -11.20
N GLU A 117 2.21 0.47 -11.65
CA GLU A 117 2.34 -0.98 -11.75
C GLU A 117 2.39 -1.68 -10.39
N ASN A 118 2.66 -0.95 -9.30
CA ASN A 118 2.75 -1.44 -7.93
C ASN A 118 1.54 -1.02 -7.05
N GLN A 119 0.39 -0.78 -7.66
CA GLN A 119 -0.82 -0.38 -6.93
C GLN A 119 -1.75 -1.57 -6.65
N LEU A 120 -2.27 -1.59 -5.41
CA LEU A 120 -3.42 -2.43 -5.06
C LEU A 120 -4.71 -1.66 -5.31
N PRO A 121 -5.76 -2.31 -5.84
CA PRO A 121 -7.09 -1.75 -5.90
C PRO A 121 -7.58 -1.38 -4.50
N MET A 122 -8.24 -0.23 -4.36
CA MET A 122 -8.74 0.25 -3.07
C MET A 122 -9.70 -0.77 -2.41
N VAL A 123 -10.50 -1.47 -3.21
CA VAL A 123 -11.39 -2.54 -2.74
C VAL A 123 -10.66 -3.63 -1.95
N VAL A 124 -9.39 -3.91 -2.29
CA VAL A 124 -8.55 -4.86 -1.55
C VAL A 124 -8.23 -4.30 -0.16
N LEU A 125 -7.83 -3.03 -0.07
CA LEU A 125 -7.50 -2.39 1.21
C LEU A 125 -8.73 -2.26 2.13
N ASP A 126 -9.89 -1.92 1.56
CA ASP A 126 -11.16 -1.82 2.30
C ASP A 126 -11.67 -3.19 2.77
N CYS A 127 -11.33 -4.27 2.06
CA CYS A 127 -11.72 -5.64 2.40
C CYS A 127 -11.33 -6.01 3.84
N TRP A 128 -10.11 -5.64 4.25
CA TRP A 128 -9.52 -6.06 5.51
C TRP A 128 -10.25 -5.52 6.74
N PHE A 129 -10.92 -4.36 6.62
CA PHE A 129 -11.74 -3.78 7.69
C PHE A 129 -13.03 -4.55 7.96
N ASN A 130 -13.44 -5.42 7.02
CA ASN A 130 -14.61 -6.27 7.14
C ASN A 130 -14.27 -7.68 7.66
N VAL A 131 -12.99 -8.02 7.79
CA VAL A 131 -12.54 -9.32 8.29
C VAL A 131 -12.69 -9.35 9.82
N PRO A 132 -13.52 -10.27 10.39
CA PRO A 132 -13.73 -10.34 11.84
C PRO A 132 -12.42 -10.49 12.63
N ALA A 133 -11.52 -11.36 12.15
CA ALA A 133 -10.20 -11.55 12.74
C ALA A 133 -9.30 -10.30 12.77
N LEU A 134 -9.59 -9.24 12.00
CA LEU A 134 -8.81 -7.99 11.98
C LEU A 134 -9.53 -6.81 12.64
N LYS A 135 -10.82 -6.96 12.93
CA LYS A 135 -11.71 -5.86 13.31
C LYS A 135 -11.25 -5.10 14.56
N GLU A 136 -10.78 -5.81 15.58
CA GLU A 136 -10.30 -5.20 16.83
C GLU A 136 -9.02 -4.40 16.61
N GLU A 137 -8.08 -4.98 15.85
CA GLU A 137 -6.77 -4.39 15.55
C GLU A 137 -6.86 -3.18 14.63
N LEU A 138 -7.84 -3.16 13.74
CA LEU A 138 -8.08 -2.07 12.78
C LEU A 138 -9.17 -1.09 13.25
N LEU A 139 -9.65 -1.20 14.48
CA LEU A 139 -10.71 -0.33 14.98
C LEU A 139 -10.23 1.12 15.06
N GLY A 140 -10.96 2.02 14.39
CA GLY A 140 -10.61 3.45 14.34
C GLY A 140 -9.46 3.79 13.39
N VAL A 141 -8.89 2.80 12.70
CA VAL A 141 -7.90 3.01 11.64
C VAL A 141 -8.61 3.52 10.39
N SER A 142 -8.05 4.54 9.74
CA SER A 142 -8.49 5.01 8.43
C SER A 142 -7.35 4.85 7.44
N ILE A 143 -7.50 3.91 6.50
CA ILE A 143 -6.46 3.61 5.52
C ILE A 143 -6.15 4.80 4.60
N ASN A 144 -7.14 5.63 4.28
CA ASN A 144 -6.94 6.88 3.52
C ASN A 144 -6.06 7.85 4.29
N ILE A 145 -6.33 8.06 5.59
CA ILE A 145 -5.49 8.95 6.41
C ILE A 145 -4.07 8.39 6.58
N LEU A 146 -3.93 7.07 6.72
CA LEU A 146 -2.63 6.43 6.86
C LEU A 146 -1.79 6.48 5.58
N SER A 147 -2.40 6.21 4.43
CA SER A 147 -1.75 6.33 3.12
C SER A 147 -1.34 7.78 2.84
N LEU A 148 -2.21 8.76 3.13
CA LEU A 148 -1.87 10.17 3.01
C LEU A 148 -0.67 10.56 3.87
N LYS A 149 -0.64 10.15 5.14
CA LYS A 149 0.52 10.38 6.01
C LYS A 149 1.80 9.72 5.51
N PHE A 150 1.69 8.53 4.91
CA PHE A 150 2.84 7.81 4.37
C PHE A 150 3.42 8.53 3.14
N PHE A 151 2.56 9.02 2.25
CA PHE A 151 2.97 9.69 1.01
C PHE A 151 3.13 11.21 1.13
N ASP A 152 2.77 11.83 2.26
CA ASP A 152 2.94 13.26 2.53
C ASP A 152 4.33 13.81 2.18
N PRO A 153 5.45 13.10 2.47
CA PRO A 153 6.78 13.58 2.09
C PRO A 153 7.03 13.66 0.57
N LEU A 154 6.18 13.03 -0.25
CA LEU A 154 6.24 13.09 -1.72
C LEU A 154 5.37 14.20 -2.30
N MET A 155 4.51 14.80 -1.49
CA MET A 155 3.60 15.84 -1.96
C MET A 155 4.42 17.09 -2.29
N PRO A 156 4.37 17.57 -3.55
CA PRO A 156 5.21 18.67 -3.96
C PRO A 156 4.76 19.95 -3.25
N ARG A 157 5.72 20.71 -2.74
CA ARG A 157 5.52 22.11 -2.36
C ARG A 157 5.54 22.97 -3.63
N GLY A 158 5.05 24.21 -3.58
CA GLY A 158 5.17 25.11 -4.73
C GLY A 158 6.61 25.28 -5.20
N GLU A 159 7.57 25.23 -4.27
CA GLU A 159 9.01 25.21 -4.56
C GLU A 159 9.43 24.00 -5.42
N ASP A 160 8.92 22.80 -5.12
CA ASP A 160 9.21 21.57 -5.86
C ASP A 160 8.59 21.62 -7.27
N VAL A 161 7.36 22.13 -7.39
CA VAL A 161 6.71 22.37 -8.68
C VAL A 161 7.55 23.33 -9.54
N GLY A 162 8.08 24.39 -8.94
CA GLY A 162 8.95 25.35 -9.62
C GLY A 162 10.22 24.69 -10.20
N VAL A 163 10.82 23.75 -9.45
CA VAL A 163 11.96 22.95 -9.93
C VAL A 163 11.55 22.03 -11.08
N LEU A 164 10.46 21.26 -10.92
CA LEU A 164 9.97 20.33 -11.96
C LEU A 164 9.64 21.05 -13.28
N ARG A 165 9.10 22.26 -13.17
CA ARG A 165 8.80 23.10 -14.34
C ARG A 165 10.07 23.63 -15.00
N LYS A 166 11.06 24.05 -14.21
CA LYS A 166 12.36 24.52 -14.72
C LYS A 166 13.13 23.42 -15.45
N GLU A 167 13.05 22.19 -14.96
CA GLU A 167 13.67 21.02 -15.58
C GLU A 167 12.86 20.45 -16.76
N GLY A 168 11.73 21.08 -17.10
CA GLY A 168 10.89 20.67 -18.24
C GLY A 168 10.14 19.35 -18.04
N ILE A 169 10.08 18.84 -16.81
CA ILE A 169 9.37 17.61 -16.44
C ILE A 169 7.85 17.85 -16.41
N MET A 170 7.44 19.06 -16.04
CA MET A 170 6.04 19.47 -15.89
C MET A 170 5.79 20.80 -16.60
N THR A 171 4.59 20.99 -17.13
CA THR A 171 4.11 22.29 -17.61
C THR A 171 2.93 22.74 -16.75
N ASN A 172 3.07 23.89 -16.09
CA ASN A 172 2.02 24.46 -15.24
C ASN A 172 1.02 25.26 -16.11
N TYR A 173 -0.25 24.85 -16.10
CA TYR A 173 -1.36 25.54 -16.75
C TYR A 173 -2.39 26.07 -15.73
N LEU A 174 -2.11 25.92 -14.43
CA LEU A 174 -3.09 26.00 -13.35
C LEU A 174 -2.76 27.10 -12.35
N GLY A 175 -2.40 28.30 -12.83
CA GLY A 175 -2.06 29.43 -11.96
C GLY A 175 -0.58 29.43 -11.56
N ASP A 176 -0.30 29.72 -10.29
CA ASP A 176 1.07 29.68 -9.78
C ASP A 176 1.50 28.27 -9.34
N ASP A 177 2.73 28.12 -8.87
CA ASP A 177 3.27 26.80 -8.51
C ASP A 177 2.65 26.29 -7.19
N GLU A 178 2.13 27.17 -6.33
CA GLU A 178 1.37 26.80 -5.12
C GLU A 178 -0.03 26.31 -5.47
N ASP A 179 -0.66 26.85 -6.50
CA ASP A 179 -1.95 26.36 -7.01
C ASP A 179 -1.84 24.92 -7.52
N VAL A 180 -0.73 24.59 -8.21
CA VAL A 180 -0.45 23.21 -8.68
C VAL A 180 -0.17 22.28 -7.50
N ALA A 181 0.70 22.68 -6.57
CA ALA A 181 0.94 21.93 -5.35
C ALA A 181 -0.38 21.69 -4.58
N GLY A 182 -1.19 22.74 -4.46
CA GLY A 182 -2.52 22.71 -3.88
C GLY A 182 -3.49 21.77 -4.60
N LEU A 183 -3.42 21.65 -5.92
CA LEU A 183 -4.21 20.67 -6.69
C LEU A 183 -3.78 19.24 -6.38
N PHE A 184 -2.47 18.94 -6.40
CA PHE A 184 -1.98 17.61 -6.03
C PHE A 184 -2.40 17.26 -4.59
N ASN A 185 -2.26 18.21 -3.67
CA ASN A 185 -2.70 18.05 -2.28
C ASN A 185 -4.21 17.84 -2.14
N LYS A 186 -5.03 18.56 -2.91
CA LYS A 186 -6.49 18.38 -2.93
C LYS A 186 -6.92 17.05 -3.54
N LEU A 187 -6.30 16.62 -4.64
CA LEU A 187 -6.57 15.31 -5.24
C LEU A 187 -6.31 14.18 -4.25
N CYS A 188 -5.30 14.32 -3.39
CA CYS A 188 -5.04 13.39 -2.32
C CYS A 188 -6.09 13.46 -1.18
N CYS A 189 -6.60 14.65 -0.87
CA CYS A 189 -7.62 14.84 0.17
C CYS A 189 -9.07 14.55 -0.27
N GLU A 190 -9.42 14.63 -1.56
CA GLU A 190 -10.79 14.45 -2.06
C GLU A 190 -11.17 12.96 -2.29
N VAL A 191 -10.28 12.01 -1.97
CA VAL A 191 -10.56 10.56 -2.00
C VAL A 191 -11.11 10.04 -0.65
N THR A 192 -11.36 10.91 0.33
CA THR A 192 -11.96 10.55 1.64
C THR A 192 -13.46 10.72 1.70
#